data_AF-A0A1G7XDA5-F1
#
_entry.id   AF-A0A1G7XDA5-F1
#
_cell.length_a   1.000
_cell.length_b   1.000
_cell.length_c   1.000
_cell.angle_alpha   90.00
_cell.angle_beta   90.00
_cell.angle_gamma   90.00
#
_symmetry.space_group_name_H-M   'P 1'
#
loop_
_entity.id
_entity.type
_entity.pdbx_description
1 polymer ?
#
loop_
_entity_poly.entity_id
_entity_poly.type
_entity_poly.pdbx_seq_one_letter_code
_entity_poly.pdbx_strand_id
1 'polypeptide(L)'
;MSTDVRTLLHDLAADAPRGRGEETADLVVDLHRAQDRRRLRWAGVAAAIAVVVAAVPALVDRSGPTEASAVAAGGSAEVSSLFDAPTRGSLADDADAVAVAASASWETGIAGISAGQILDPAPDNRHVAFVGEVRGGQVWALVIGRTSGQLAYAWFVDTDPADGLTLQLAGVPTRTTAAAPLGLLDVAGGVGYLVVVARPEDQVRYSPAVTSLFTADTSGFEDLPSAGGVVQAEVELPPAGAAAAPGITATSAAGEVPARWVDSFDSSRPFGPSAWTRVESSQLPSDPSYGPLIQRCMVAAGWGVSVSVDGSLGFDGLLTGEGVDAFWADLDRCETSTGYR
;
A
#
# COMPACT_ATOMS: atom_id res chain seq x y z
N MET A 1 32.97 3.00 -36.14
CA MET A 1 31.95 3.77 -36.89
C MET A 1 31.34 4.76 -35.93
N SER A 2 31.63 6.05 -36.07
CA SER A 2 31.05 7.11 -35.26
C SER A 2 29.79 7.58 -35.99
N THR A 3 28.62 7.24 -35.44
CA THR A 3 27.35 7.72 -35.96
C THR A 3 27.26 9.22 -35.68
N ASP A 4 27.15 10.01 -36.75
CA ASP A 4 27.06 11.46 -36.67
C ASP A 4 25.80 11.85 -35.89
N VAL A 5 25.99 12.51 -34.74
CA VAL A 5 24.92 13.02 -33.87
C VAL A 5 23.95 13.89 -34.67
N ARG A 6 24.44 14.55 -35.72
CA ARG A 6 23.63 15.38 -36.60
C ARG A 6 22.63 14.56 -37.40
N THR A 7 23.00 13.38 -37.87
CA THR A 7 22.11 12.45 -38.58
C THR A 7 21.05 11.89 -37.63
N LEU A 8 21.47 11.52 -36.42
CA LEU A 8 20.56 11.02 -35.37
C LEU A 8 19.51 12.06 -34.97
N LEU A 9 19.91 13.32 -34.81
CA LEU A 9 18.98 14.42 -34.52
C LEU A 9 18.06 14.74 -35.71
N HIS A 10 18.54 14.57 -36.95
CA HIS A 10 17.74 14.82 -38.13
C HIS A 10 16.66 13.74 -38.33
N ASP A 11 17.00 12.48 -38.07
CA ASP A 11 16.07 11.35 -38.12
C ASP A 11 15.03 11.44 -36.99
N LEU A 12 15.45 11.80 -35.76
CA LEU A 12 14.51 12.04 -34.66
C LEU A 12 13.52 13.17 -34.96
N ALA A 13 13.98 14.23 -35.63
CA ALA A 13 13.13 15.35 -36.01
C ALA A 13 12.18 15.00 -37.18
N ALA A 14 12.53 14.03 -38.01
CA ALA A 14 11.68 13.54 -39.10
C ALA A 14 10.56 12.63 -38.60
N ASP A 15 10.82 11.85 -37.55
CA ASP A 15 9.85 10.93 -36.92
C ASP A 15 8.98 11.59 -35.84
N ALA A 16 9.25 12.85 -35.49
CA ALA A 16 8.40 13.60 -34.57
C ALA A 16 6.98 13.75 -35.16
N PRO A 17 5.92 13.26 -34.48
CA PRO A 17 4.55 13.37 -34.95
C PRO A 17 4.21 14.83 -35.23
N ARG A 18 3.83 15.16 -36.47
CA ARG A 18 3.36 16.51 -36.81
C ARG A 18 2.09 16.78 -35.99
N GLY A 19 2.19 17.78 -35.11
CA GLY A 19 1.40 17.90 -33.89
C GLY A 19 -0.12 17.90 -34.05
N ARG A 20 -0.78 17.32 -33.04
CA ARG A 20 -2.16 17.66 -32.66
C ARG A 20 -2.10 19.04 -32.01
N GLY A 21 -2.41 20.07 -32.81
CA GLY A 21 -2.48 21.46 -32.37
C GLY A 21 -3.47 21.59 -31.20
N GLU A 22 -3.11 22.44 -30.23
CA GLU A 22 -3.80 22.70 -28.95
C GLU A 22 -3.57 21.64 -27.85
N GLU A 23 -3.93 20.37 -28.02
CA GLU A 23 -3.77 19.34 -26.96
C GLU A 23 -2.30 19.16 -26.51
N THR A 24 -1.35 19.29 -27.44
CA THR A 24 0.08 19.16 -27.11
C THR A 24 0.61 20.38 -26.36
N ALA A 25 0.01 21.56 -26.56
CA ALA A 25 0.43 22.78 -25.88
C ALA A 25 -0.01 22.75 -24.41
N ASP A 26 -1.23 22.29 -24.13
CA ASP A 26 -1.74 22.14 -22.77
C ASP A 26 -0.95 21.07 -22.00
N LEU A 27 -0.65 19.93 -22.62
CA LEU A 27 0.20 18.89 -22.04
C LEU A 27 1.61 19.42 -21.68
N VAL A 28 2.21 20.23 -22.56
CA VAL A 28 3.53 20.84 -22.30
C VAL A 28 3.44 21.87 -21.17
N VAL A 29 2.38 22.68 -21.11
CA VAL A 29 2.16 23.65 -20.02
C VAL A 29 1.99 22.94 -18.68
N ASP A 30 1.23 21.85 -18.62
CA ASP A 30 1.02 21.10 -17.39
C ASP A 30 2.27 20.35 -16.94
N LEU A 31 3.03 19.77 -17.88
CA LEU A 31 4.35 19.20 -17.59
C LEU A 31 5.31 20.28 -17.06
N HIS A 32 5.28 21.49 -17.64
CA HIS A 32 6.12 22.59 -17.18
C HIS A 32 5.72 23.08 -15.78
N ARG A 33 4.43 23.19 -15.49
CA ARG A 33 3.93 23.51 -14.14
C ARG A 33 4.29 22.45 -13.11
N ALA A 34 4.25 21.17 -13.48
CA ALA A 34 4.69 20.07 -12.60
C ALA A 34 6.21 20.16 -12.32
N GLN A 35 7.02 20.45 -13.35
CA GLN A 35 8.47 20.63 -13.21
C GLN A 35 8.84 21.89 -12.41
N ASP A 36 8.13 23.00 -12.58
CA ASP A 36 8.36 24.24 -11.82
C ASP A 36 8.02 24.08 -10.34
N ARG A 37 6.92 23.37 -10.03
CA ARG A 37 6.59 22.99 -8.65
C ARG A 37 7.71 22.18 -8.01
N ARG A 38 8.33 21.26 -8.76
CA ARG A 38 9.53 20.52 -8.29
C ARG A 38 10.72 21.47 -8.08
N ARG A 39 11.05 22.35 -9.03
CA ARG A 39 12.20 23.27 -8.92
C ARG A 39 12.09 24.23 -7.73
N LEU A 40 10.89 24.75 -7.47
CA LEU A 40 10.66 25.64 -6.33
C LEU A 40 10.85 24.92 -4.98
N ARG A 41 10.48 23.65 -4.87
CA ARG A 41 10.73 22.83 -3.67
C ARG A 41 12.24 22.64 -3.42
N TRP A 42 13.05 22.44 -4.47
CA TRP A 42 14.52 22.33 -4.34
C TRP A 42 15.20 23.66 -3.98
N ALA A 43 14.69 24.79 -4.47
CA ALA A 43 15.20 26.11 -4.11
C ALA A 43 15.01 26.42 -2.61
N GLY A 44 13.90 25.96 -2.01
CA GLY A 44 13.65 26.09 -0.58
C GLY A 44 14.66 25.33 0.29
N VAL A 45 15.03 24.11 -0.12
CA VAL A 45 16.01 23.28 0.60
C VAL A 45 17.41 23.93 0.57
N ALA A 46 17.83 24.47 -0.57
CA ALA A 46 19.11 25.17 -0.69
C ALA A 46 19.16 26.44 0.18
N ALA A 47 18.05 27.21 0.24
CA ALA A 47 17.96 28.38 1.10
C ALA A 47 18.00 28.02 2.59
N ALA A 48 17.33 26.94 3.02
CA ALA A 48 17.36 26.46 4.40
C ALA A 48 18.77 26.03 4.82
N ILE A 49 19.49 25.30 3.96
CA ILE A 49 20.90 24.91 4.21
C ILE A 49 21.80 26.16 4.32
N ALA A 50 21.61 27.16 3.44
CA ALA A 50 22.38 28.40 3.49
C ALA A 50 22.16 29.19 4.79
N VAL A 51 20.92 29.23 5.31
CA VAL A 51 20.61 29.87 6.60
C VAL A 51 21.27 29.13 7.76
N VAL A 52 21.24 27.79 7.77
CA VAL A 52 21.91 26.98 8.81
C VAL A 52 23.42 27.21 8.78
N VAL A 53 24.05 27.15 7.60
CA VAL A 53 25.50 27.36 7.45
C VAL A 53 25.91 28.79 7.84
N ALA A 54 25.08 29.80 7.57
CA ALA A 54 25.36 31.18 7.95
C ALA A 54 25.12 31.47 9.44
N ALA A 55 24.20 30.76 10.10
CA ALA A 55 23.86 30.97 11.51
C ALA A 55 24.80 30.25 12.49
N VAL A 56 25.42 29.13 12.08
CA VAL A 56 26.29 28.31 12.93
C VAL A 56 27.52 29.07 13.47
N PRO A 57 28.27 29.88 12.69
CA PRO A 57 29.46 30.57 13.20
C PRO A 57 29.15 31.61 14.31
N ALA A 58 27.97 32.23 14.28
CA ALA A 58 27.60 33.26 15.24
C ALA A 58 27.18 32.71 16.63
N LEU A 59 26.90 31.41 16.73
CA LEU A 59 26.49 30.74 17.97
C LEU A 59 27.67 30.11 18.73
N VAL A 60 28.84 29.94 18.09
CA VAL A 60 30.00 29.29 18.70
C VAL A 60 30.79 30.24 19.62
N ASP A 61 30.69 31.56 19.46
CA ASP A 61 31.44 32.55 20.26
C ASP A 61 30.77 32.98 21.58
N ARG A 62 29.64 32.38 21.97
CA ARG A 62 28.89 32.73 23.21
C ARG A 62 28.89 31.66 24.29
N SER A 63 29.99 30.93 24.46
CA SER A 63 30.17 30.01 25.60
C SER A 63 30.53 30.77 26.90
N GLY A 64 29.58 31.55 27.42
CA GLY A 64 29.56 31.91 28.84
C GLY A 64 28.82 30.84 29.65
N PRO A 65 29.16 30.61 30.94
CA PRO A 65 28.48 29.64 31.79
C PRO A 65 27.04 30.11 32.02
N THR A 66 26.14 29.60 31.18
CA THR A 66 24.72 29.96 31.19
C THR A 66 24.01 28.97 32.10
N GLU A 67 23.36 29.52 33.13
CA GLU A 67 22.45 28.80 34.00
C GLU A 67 21.48 27.97 33.15
N ALA A 68 21.38 26.68 33.48
CA ALA A 68 20.59 25.71 32.76
C ALA A 68 19.10 26.10 32.81
N SER A 69 18.67 26.88 31.83
CA SER A 69 17.27 27.08 31.52
C SER A 69 16.74 25.73 31.07
N ALA A 70 16.00 25.05 31.95
CA ALA A 70 15.31 23.81 31.67
C ALA A 70 14.39 24.02 30.46
N VAL A 71 14.87 23.62 29.29
CA VAL A 71 14.04 23.46 28.11
C VAL A 71 13.03 22.41 28.51
N ALA A 72 11.78 22.83 28.69
CA ALA A 72 10.67 21.93 28.92
C ALA A 72 10.67 20.93 27.76
N ALA A 73 11.08 19.68 28.05
CA ALA A 73 10.91 18.58 27.13
C ALA A 73 9.41 18.51 26.85
N GLY A 74 9.00 19.02 25.70
CA GLY A 74 7.63 18.88 25.23
C GLY A 74 7.34 17.40 25.20
N GLY A 75 6.51 16.95 26.15
CA GLY A 75 6.15 15.54 26.27
C GLY A 75 5.58 15.10 24.94
N SER A 76 6.32 14.24 24.24
CA SER A 76 5.79 13.51 23.09
C SER A 76 4.63 12.71 23.65
N ALA A 77 3.41 13.16 23.37
CA ALA A 77 2.21 12.46 23.79
C ALA A 77 2.29 11.07 23.16
N GLU A 78 2.24 10.04 23.99
CA GLU A 78 2.34 8.65 23.55
C GLU A 78 1.23 8.37 22.53
N VAL A 79 1.62 8.11 21.27
CA VAL A 79 0.69 7.81 20.19
C VAL A 79 0.17 6.39 20.42
N SER A 80 -1.02 6.29 21.01
CA SER A 80 -1.64 5.01 21.37
C SER A 80 -2.20 4.24 20.17
N SER A 81 -2.43 4.91 19.04
CA SER A 81 -3.12 4.38 17.87
C SER A 81 -2.63 5.01 16.58
N LEU A 82 -2.56 4.21 15.50
CA LEU A 82 -2.36 4.72 14.14
C LEU A 82 -3.42 5.75 13.70
N PHE A 83 -4.64 5.64 14.23
CA PHE A 83 -5.74 6.56 13.91
C PHE A 83 -5.53 7.96 14.50
N ASP A 84 -4.83 8.05 15.63
CA ASP A 84 -4.59 9.31 16.35
C ASP A 84 -3.18 9.88 16.04
N ALA A 85 -2.39 9.16 15.23
CA ALA A 85 -1.08 9.60 14.77
C ALA A 85 -1.22 10.74 13.75
N PRO A 86 -0.21 11.61 13.59
CA PRO A 86 -0.18 12.53 12.46
C PRO A 86 -0.12 11.78 11.12
N THR A 87 -0.69 12.39 10.06
CA THR A 87 -0.50 11.93 8.69
C THR A 87 0.99 11.92 8.33
N ARG A 88 1.44 10.90 7.62
CA ARG A 88 2.85 10.70 7.23
C ARG A 88 3.00 10.43 5.74
N GLY A 89 4.24 10.47 5.26
CA GLY A 89 4.57 10.30 3.84
C GLY A 89 4.96 11.61 3.18
N SER A 90 5.43 11.53 1.94
CA SER A 90 6.01 12.67 1.21
C SER A 90 4.99 13.75 0.84
N LEU A 91 3.69 13.45 0.95
CA LEU A 91 2.58 14.37 0.67
C LEU A 91 1.77 14.70 1.95
N ALA A 92 2.27 14.37 3.14
CA ALA A 92 1.54 14.60 4.40
C ALA A 92 1.22 16.07 4.68
N ASP A 93 2.09 16.99 4.24
CA ASP A 93 1.91 18.44 4.40
C ASP A 93 1.11 19.06 3.24
N ASP A 94 0.73 18.27 2.23
CA ASP A 94 -0.07 18.71 1.10
C ASP A 94 -1.56 18.53 1.42
N ALA A 95 -2.19 19.61 1.92
CA ALA A 95 -3.56 19.59 2.39
C ALA A 95 -4.57 19.12 1.32
N ASP A 96 -4.31 19.39 0.05
CA ASP A 96 -5.18 18.96 -1.05
C ASP A 96 -5.05 17.44 -1.26
N ALA A 97 -3.83 16.89 -1.27
CA ALA A 97 -3.60 15.45 -1.38
C ALA A 97 -4.23 14.69 -0.20
N VAL A 98 -4.11 15.22 1.02
CA VAL A 98 -4.74 14.65 2.22
C VAL A 98 -6.27 14.69 2.12
N ALA A 99 -6.84 15.81 1.64
CA ALA A 99 -8.29 15.92 1.47
C ALA A 99 -8.84 14.96 0.39
N VAL A 100 -8.11 14.78 -0.71
CA VAL A 100 -8.44 13.80 -1.75
C VAL A 100 -8.40 12.38 -1.18
N ALA A 101 -7.33 12.02 -0.46
CA ALA A 101 -7.23 10.70 0.19
C ALA A 101 -8.37 10.46 1.19
N ALA A 102 -8.69 11.44 2.04
CA ALA A 102 -9.77 11.31 3.03
C ALA A 102 -11.16 11.11 2.38
N SER A 103 -11.38 11.73 1.22
CA SER A 103 -12.64 11.69 0.49
C SER A 103 -12.75 10.53 -0.52
N ALA A 104 -11.68 9.76 -0.72
CA ALA A 104 -11.68 8.61 -1.62
C ALA A 104 -12.82 7.63 -1.31
N SER A 105 -13.39 7.01 -2.35
CA SER A 105 -14.53 6.10 -2.21
C SER A 105 -14.09 4.76 -1.62
N TRP A 106 -14.72 4.32 -0.53
CA TRP A 106 -14.53 2.99 0.03
C TRP A 106 -15.47 1.95 -0.61
N GLU A 107 -16.21 2.33 -1.64
CA GLU A 107 -17.04 1.41 -2.42
C GLU A 107 -16.15 0.47 -3.24
N THR A 108 -16.32 -0.82 -3.04
CA THR A 108 -15.48 -1.84 -3.69
C THR A 108 -15.94 -2.15 -5.11
N GLY A 109 -17.18 -1.79 -5.48
CA GLY A 109 -17.80 -2.19 -6.75
C GLY A 109 -18.08 -3.69 -6.89
N ILE A 110 -17.79 -4.49 -5.87
CA ILE A 110 -17.92 -5.96 -5.89
C ILE A 110 -19.40 -6.33 -5.77
N ALA A 111 -19.95 -6.92 -6.83
CA ALA A 111 -21.31 -7.45 -6.82
C ALA A 111 -21.47 -8.51 -5.72
N GLY A 112 -22.61 -8.48 -5.01
CA GLY A 112 -22.94 -9.46 -3.97
C GLY A 112 -22.34 -9.18 -2.59
N ILE A 113 -21.52 -8.14 -2.41
CA ILE A 113 -21.23 -7.59 -1.08
C ILE A 113 -22.34 -6.59 -0.75
N SER A 114 -23.19 -6.94 0.21
CA SER A 114 -24.27 -6.03 0.63
C SER A 114 -23.69 -4.76 1.27
N ALA A 115 -24.38 -3.62 1.13
CA ALA A 115 -23.90 -2.33 1.65
C ALA A 115 -23.59 -2.34 3.16
N GLY A 116 -24.20 -3.24 3.95
CA GLY A 116 -23.91 -3.40 5.37
C GLY A 116 -22.68 -4.27 5.69
N GLN A 117 -22.07 -4.92 4.69
CA GLN A 117 -20.86 -5.73 4.83
C GLN A 117 -19.59 -4.96 4.46
N ILE A 118 -19.71 -3.90 3.65
CA ILE A 118 -18.59 -3.02 3.35
C ILE A 118 -18.30 -2.17 4.59
N LEU A 119 -17.06 -2.20 5.05
CA LEU A 119 -16.61 -1.28 6.09
C LEU A 119 -16.47 0.09 5.44
N ASP A 120 -17.49 0.93 5.55
CA ASP A 120 -17.44 2.32 5.04
C ASP A 120 -17.64 3.31 6.20
N PRO A 121 -16.55 3.74 6.85
CA PRO A 121 -16.61 4.78 7.87
C PRO A 121 -17.13 6.08 7.27
N ALA A 122 -18.01 6.78 7.98
CA ALA A 122 -18.47 8.11 7.57
C ALA A 122 -17.26 9.06 7.38
N PRO A 123 -17.30 10.00 6.42
CA PRO A 123 -16.14 10.83 6.07
C PRO A 123 -15.50 11.59 7.25
N ASP A 124 -16.32 12.05 8.21
CA ASP A 124 -15.88 12.73 9.43
C ASP A 124 -15.18 11.80 10.45
N ASN A 125 -15.30 10.49 10.25
CA ASN A 125 -14.68 9.44 11.06
C ASN A 125 -13.49 8.79 10.37
N ARG A 126 -12.97 9.39 9.29
CA ARG A 126 -11.77 8.95 8.56
C ARG A 126 -10.55 9.80 8.94
N HIS A 127 -9.39 9.17 8.89
CA HIS A 127 -8.09 9.77 9.11
C HIS A 127 -7.09 9.21 8.09
N VAL A 128 -6.32 10.08 7.44
CA VAL A 128 -5.26 9.68 6.50
C VAL A 128 -4.00 9.40 7.30
N ALA A 129 -3.66 8.12 7.49
CA ALA A 129 -2.47 7.72 8.23
C ALA A 129 -1.19 7.86 7.39
N PHE A 130 -1.32 7.70 6.07
CA PHE A 130 -0.23 7.87 5.12
C PHE A 130 -0.75 8.43 3.79
N VAL A 131 0.00 9.35 3.18
CA VAL A 131 -0.12 9.71 1.76
C VAL A 131 1.25 10.11 1.23
N GLY A 132 1.65 9.53 0.11
CA GLY A 132 2.96 9.80 -0.46
C GLY A 132 3.18 9.20 -1.83
N GLU A 133 4.09 9.83 -2.57
CA GLU A 133 4.68 9.27 -3.78
C GLU A 133 5.52 8.03 -3.44
N VAL A 134 5.35 6.97 -4.22
CA VAL A 134 6.14 5.74 -4.21
C VAL A 134 6.98 5.62 -5.50
N ARG A 135 7.59 4.45 -5.74
CA ARG A 135 8.36 4.19 -6.95
C ARG A 135 7.55 4.51 -8.21
N GLY A 136 8.20 5.17 -9.18
CA GLY A 136 7.54 5.58 -10.43
C GLY A 136 6.68 6.84 -10.32
N GLY A 137 6.60 7.46 -9.13
CA GLY A 137 5.81 8.69 -8.91
C GLY A 137 4.32 8.44 -8.67
N GLN A 138 3.89 7.17 -8.58
CA GLN A 138 2.53 6.83 -8.20
C GLN A 138 2.27 7.27 -6.76
N VAL A 139 1.06 7.75 -6.46
CA VAL A 139 0.67 8.15 -5.10
C VAL A 139 -0.09 7.02 -4.43
N TRP A 140 0.31 6.64 -3.23
CA TRP A 140 -0.41 5.69 -2.39
C TRP A 140 -0.93 6.42 -1.15
N ALA A 141 -2.09 6.00 -0.64
CA ALA A 141 -2.66 6.51 0.60
C ALA A 141 -3.24 5.39 1.46
N LEU A 142 -3.06 5.51 2.77
CA LEU A 142 -3.71 4.69 3.78
C LEU A 142 -4.70 5.54 4.55
N VAL A 143 -5.97 5.14 4.50
CA VAL A 143 -7.04 5.80 5.26
C VAL A 143 -7.56 4.81 6.30
N ILE A 144 -7.61 5.26 7.55
CA ILE A 144 -8.18 4.52 8.67
C ILE A 144 -9.47 5.22 9.08
N GLY A 145 -10.52 4.47 9.38
CA GLY A 145 -11.77 5.04 9.86
C GLY A 145 -12.39 4.26 11.00
N ARG A 146 -13.32 4.90 11.72
CA ARG A 146 -14.11 4.29 12.80
C ARG A 146 -15.50 3.96 12.30
N THR A 147 -15.90 2.70 12.43
CA THR A 147 -17.26 2.24 12.11
C THR A 147 -17.75 1.25 13.18
N SER A 148 -18.93 1.50 13.75
CA SER A 148 -19.53 0.69 14.83
C SER A 148 -18.58 0.42 16.02
N GLY A 149 -17.76 1.40 16.39
CA GLY A 149 -16.80 1.28 17.50
C GLY A 149 -15.54 0.46 17.19
N GLN A 150 -15.33 0.08 15.94
CA GLN A 150 -14.17 -0.68 15.47
C GLN A 150 -13.38 0.14 14.46
N LEU A 151 -12.07 -0.12 14.36
CA LEU A 151 -11.23 0.47 13.33
C LEU A 151 -11.31 -0.36 12.05
N ALA A 152 -11.40 0.32 10.93
CA ALA A 152 -11.25 -0.21 9.59
C ALA A 152 -10.18 0.59 8.85
N TYR A 153 -9.57 0.01 7.85
CA TYR A 153 -8.62 0.70 6.99
C TYR A 153 -8.82 0.29 5.53
N ALA A 154 -8.35 1.14 4.64
CA ALA A 154 -8.31 0.89 3.21
C ALA A 154 -7.06 1.53 2.62
N TRP A 155 -6.45 0.80 1.68
CA TRP A 155 -5.37 1.31 0.85
C TRP A 155 -5.91 1.84 -0.46
N PHE A 156 -5.36 2.97 -0.87
CA PHE A 156 -5.67 3.64 -2.12
C PHE A 156 -4.40 3.86 -2.91
N VAL A 157 -4.54 3.76 -4.22
CA VAL A 157 -3.44 3.90 -5.17
C VAL A 157 -3.92 4.75 -6.33
N ASP A 158 -3.04 5.64 -6.77
CA ASP A 158 -3.28 6.49 -7.93
C ASP A 158 -3.31 5.67 -9.21
N THR A 159 -4.36 5.86 -9.99
CA THR A 159 -4.63 5.13 -11.23
C THR A 159 -4.43 6.00 -12.46
N ASP A 160 -4.25 7.31 -12.29
CA ASP A 160 -3.91 8.24 -13.36
C ASP A 160 -2.71 9.12 -12.94
N PRO A 161 -1.48 8.68 -13.26
CA PRO A 161 -0.28 9.44 -12.91
C PRO A 161 -0.23 10.86 -13.52
N ALA A 162 -1.09 11.17 -14.51
CA ALA A 162 -1.14 12.49 -15.12
C ALA A 162 -1.80 13.53 -14.19
N ASP A 163 -2.77 13.12 -13.37
CA ASP A 163 -3.38 13.97 -12.34
C ASP A 163 -2.77 13.74 -10.95
N GLY A 164 -2.19 12.56 -10.72
CA GLY A 164 -1.48 12.19 -9.49
C GLY A 164 -2.40 11.95 -8.29
N LEU A 165 -3.72 11.98 -8.47
CA LEU A 165 -4.71 12.08 -7.39
C LEU A 165 -6.02 11.33 -7.68
N THR A 166 -6.15 10.62 -8.81
CA THR A 166 -7.27 9.69 -9.05
C THR A 166 -7.04 8.38 -8.29
N LEU A 167 -7.35 8.44 -6.99
CA LEU A 167 -7.19 7.34 -6.04
C LEU A 167 -8.32 6.30 -6.17
N GLN A 168 -7.93 5.04 -6.35
CA GLN A 168 -8.83 3.89 -6.28
C GLN A 168 -8.41 2.92 -5.18
N LEU A 169 -9.36 2.13 -4.69
CA LEU A 169 -9.08 1.07 -3.72
C LEU A 169 -8.10 0.04 -4.28
N ALA A 170 -7.03 -0.22 -3.55
CA ALA A 170 -6.08 -1.30 -3.84
C ALA A 170 -6.58 -2.67 -3.39
N GLY A 171 -7.60 -2.71 -2.52
CA GLY A 171 -8.19 -3.93 -1.97
C GLY A 171 -9.48 -3.65 -1.20
N VAL A 172 -10.10 -4.71 -0.68
CA VAL A 172 -11.31 -4.58 0.15
C VAL A 172 -10.96 -3.96 1.51
N PRO A 173 -11.70 -2.94 1.98
CA PRO A 173 -11.52 -2.40 3.31
C PRO A 173 -11.58 -3.47 4.40
N THR A 174 -10.64 -3.44 5.34
CA THR A 174 -10.44 -4.50 6.33
C THR A 174 -10.43 -3.94 7.75
N ARG A 175 -10.84 -4.76 8.73
CA ARG A 175 -10.77 -4.38 10.15
C ARG A 175 -9.34 -4.40 10.67
N THR A 176 -9.04 -3.49 11.59
CA THR A 176 -7.74 -3.45 12.26
C THR A 176 -7.85 -3.15 13.75
N THR A 177 -6.73 -3.24 14.44
CA THR A 177 -6.58 -2.81 15.83
C THR A 177 -5.73 -1.54 15.88
N ALA A 178 -5.77 -0.81 16.99
CA ALA A 178 -5.08 0.48 17.14
C ALA A 178 -3.56 0.38 16.96
N ALA A 179 -2.96 -0.75 17.35
CA ALA A 179 -1.52 -0.94 17.40
C ALA A 179 -0.96 -1.80 16.24
N ALA A 180 -1.82 -2.34 15.37
CA ALA A 180 -1.35 -3.23 14.31
C ALA A 180 -0.67 -2.42 13.18
N PRO A 181 0.53 -2.83 12.71
CA PRO A 181 1.09 -2.26 11.50
C PRO A 181 0.23 -2.65 10.29
N LEU A 182 0.18 -1.77 9.30
CA LEU A 182 -0.60 -1.93 8.07
C LEU A 182 0.34 -1.80 6.87
N GLY A 183 0.31 -2.76 5.96
CA GLY A 183 1.21 -2.77 4.81
C GLY A 183 0.47 -3.00 3.49
N LEU A 184 1.01 -2.41 2.42
CA LEU A 184 0.61 -2.65 1.04
C LEU A 184 1.85 -3.02 0.22
N LEU A 185 1.74 -4.10 -0.55
CA LEU A 185 2.77 -4.61 -1.45
C LEU A 185 2.27 -4.55 -2.89
N ASP A 186 2.98 -3.82 -3.73
CA ASP A 186 2.84 -3.95 -5.18
C ASP A 186 3.64 -5.16 -5.63
N VAL A 187 2.96 -6.15 -6.21
CA VAL A 187 3.54 -7.40 -6.71
C VAL A 187 3.87 -7.34 -8.21
N ALA A 188 3.77 -6.17 -8.84
CA ALA A 188 4.13 -5.99 -10.23
C ALA A 188 5.63 -6.26 -10.49
N GLY A 189 5.94 -7.22 -11.34
CA GLY A 189 7.29 -7.53 -11.79
C GLY A 189 8.01 -8.60 -10.94
N GLY A 190 9.35 -8.55 -10.91
CA GLY A 190 10.18 -9.56 -10.23
C GLY A 190 10.58 -9.20 -8.79
N VAL A 191 10.32 -7.96 -8.37
CA VAL A 191 10.64 -7.43 -7.03
C VAL A 191 9.43 -6.60 -6.60
N GLY A 192 8.99 -6.78 -5.37
CA GLY A 192 7.83 -6.08 -4.85
C GLY A 192 8.18 -4.73 -4.24
N TYR A 193 7.28 -3.76 -4.33
CA TYR A 193 7.42 -2.49 -3.61
C TYR A 193 6.49 -2.48 -2.39
N LEU A 194 7.05 -2.38 -1.20
CA LEU A 194 6.34 -2.45 0.06
C LEU A 194 6.28 -1.08 0.73
N VAL A 195 5.08 -0.68 1.15
CA VAL A 195 4.87 0.41 2.11
C VAL A 195 4.27 -0.16 3.38
N VAL A 196 4.87 0.12 4.54
CA VAL A 196 4.31 -0.23 5.86
C VAL A 196 4.15 1.02 6.70
N VAL A 197 3.00 1.14 7.37
CA VAL A 197 2.69 2.20 8.33
C VAL A 197 2.45 1.56 9.69
N ALA A 198 3.34 1.88 10.63
CA ALA A 198 3.33 1.43 12.02
C ALA A 198 3.34 2.65 12.96
N ARG A 199 3.36 2.45 14.28
CA ARG A 199 3.47 3.60 15.20
C ARG A 199 4.87 4.21 15.07
N PRO A 200 5.01 5.51 15.44
CA PRO A 200 6.34 6.07 15.66
C PRO A 200 7.13 5.17 16.61
N GLU A 201 8.41 4.94 16.30
CA GLU A 201 9.33 4.05 17.05
C GLU A 201 9.12 2.52 16.89
N ASP A 202 8.07 2.06 16.19
CA ASP A 202 7.95 0.64 15.89
C ASP A 202 9.05 0.19 14.91
N GLN A 203 9.76 -0.88 15.25
CA GLN A 203 10.69 -1.55 14.33
C GLN A 203 9.92 -2.59 13.52
N VAL A 204 9.79 -2.35 12.22
CA VAL A 204 9.06 -3.22 11.30
C VAL A 204 9.99 -4.30 10.76
N ARG A 205 9.46 -5.53 10.66
CA ARG A 205 10.15 -6.66 10.02
C ARG A 205 9.26 -7.27 8.95
N TYR A 206 9.86 -7.86 7.92
CA TYR A 206 9.16 -8.44 6.78
C TYR A 206 9.63 -9.86 6.49
N SER A 207 8.71 -10.73 6.08
CA SER A 207 9.00 -12.04 5.52
C SER A 207 8.22 -12.22 4.22
N PRO A 208 8.85 -12.69 3.13
CA PRO A 208 8.16 -12.98 1.88
C PRO A 208 7.24 -14.20 1.98
N ALA A 209 7.43 -15.05 2.99
CA ALA A 209 6.78 -16.34 3.10
C ALA A 209 6.41 -16.67 4.55
N VAL A 210 5.26 -16.15 4.99
CA VAL A 210 4.62 -16.57 6.25
C VAL A 210 3.62 -17.68 5.94
N THR A 211 3.64 -18.74 6.75
CA THR A 211 2.70 -19.89 6.61
C THR A 211 1.62 -19.88 7.69
N SER A 212 1.83 -19.15 8.78
CA SER A 212 0.87 -18.99 9.87
C SER A 212 1.09 -17.66 10.59
N LEU A 213 0.01 -16.89 10.77
CA LEU A 213 0.02 -15.67 11.61
C LEU A 213 -0.15 -15.98 13.11
N PHE A 214 -0.48 -17.22 13.45
CA PHE A 214 -0.81 -17.61 14.83
C PHE A 214 0.37 -18.24 15.57
N THR A 215 1.46 -18.52 14.87
CA THR A 215 2.70 -18.99 15.46
C THR A 215 3.58 -17.80 15.81
N ALA A 216 4.16 -17.80 17.00
CA ALA A 216 5.19 -16.84 17.39
C ALA A 216 6.54 -17.08 16.67
N ASP A 217 6.53 -17.84 15.57
CA ASP A 217 7.73 -18.09 14.78
C ASP A 217 7.98 -16.87 13.89
N THR A 218 8.99 -16.08 14.29
CA THR A 218 9.49 -14.95 13.51
C THR A 218 10.81 -15.26 12.83
N SER A 219 11.15 -16.55 12.68
CA SER A 219 12.24 -16.97 11.81
C SER A 219 11.90 -16.57 10.36
N GLY A 220 12.88 -16.02 9.64
CA GLY A 220 12.71 -15.51 8.28
C GLY A 220 12.17 -14.08 8.17
N PHE A 221 11.88 -13.40 9.28
CA PHE A 221 11.60 -11.96 9.24
C PHE A 221 12.89 -11.14 9.28
N GLU A 222 13.03 -10.21 8.34
CA GLU A 222 14.15 -9.29 8.22
C GLU A 222 13.74 -7.88 8.63
N ASP A 223 14.62 -7.18 9.35
CA ASP A 223 14.36 -5.81 9.79
C ASP A 223 14.33 -4.86 8.58
N LEU A 224 13.30 -4.02 8.50
CA LEU A 224 13.18 -3.00 7.48
C LEU A 224 13.52 -1.61 8.06
N PRO A 225 14.25 -0.77 7.32
CA PRO A 225 14.53 0.60 7.76
C PRO A 225 13.21 1.39 7.82
N SER A 226 12.89 1.91 9.01
CA SER A 226 11.72 2.76 9.23
C SER A 226 12.13 4.20 9.55
N ALA A 227 11.34 5.15 9.07
CA ALA A 227 11.47 6.56 9.40
C ALA A 227 10.11 7.08 9.87
N GLY A 228 10.01 7.48 11.14
CA GLY A 228 8.75 7.97 11.72
C GLY A 228 7.62 6.92 11.72
N GLY A 229 7.96 5.63 11.78
CA GLY A 229 6.99 4.54 11.68
C GLY A 229 6.48 4.28 10.25
N VAL A 230 7.14 4.82 9.23
CA VAL A 230 6.87 4.47 7.82
C VAL A 230 8.07 3.73 7.25
N VAL A 231 7.79 2.61 6.58
CA VAL A 231 8.75 1.86 5.77
C VAL A 231 8.36 2.00 4.32
N GLN A 232 9.35 2.23 3.45
CA GLN A 232 9.23 2.06 2.01
C GLN A 232 10.44 1.25 1.54
N ALA A 233 10.22 0.08 0.95
CA ALA A 233 11.29 -0.83 0.60
C ALA A 233 10.98 -1.65 -0.64
N GLU A 234 12.02 -2.00 -1.38
CA GLU A 234 11.96 -3.10 -2.34
C GLU A 234 12.17 -4.41 -1.60
N VAL A 235 11.29 -5.38 -1.83
CA VAL A 235 11.29 -6.67 -1.13
C VAL A 235 11.20 -7.83 -2.10
N GLU A 236 11.73 -8.98 -1.70
CA GLU A 236 11.55 -10.23 -2.43
C GLU A 236 10.08 -10.62 -2.43
N LEU A 237 9.56 -11.04 -3.58
CA LEU A 237 8.21 -11.59 -3.68
C LEU A 237 8.24 -13.09 -3.35
N PRO A 238 7.17 -13.64 -2.75
CA PRO A 238 7.04 -15.09 -2.67
C PRO A 238 7.16 -15.72 -4.07
N PRO A 239 7.75 -16.93 -4.18
CA PRO A 239 7.72 -17.67 -5.44
C PRO A 239 6.28 -17.82 -5.92
N ALA A 240 6.05 -17.67 -7.23
CA ALA A 240 4.73 -17.86 -7.81
C ALA A 240 4.16 -19.24 -7.43
N GLY A 241 2.94 -19.27 -6.88
CA GLY A 241 2.28 -20.50 -6.42
C GLY A 241 2.72 -21.02 -5.05
N ALA A 242 3.53 -20.28 -4.30
CA ALA A 242 3.84 -20.65 -2.92
C ALA A 242 2.58 -20.60 -2.03
N ALA A 243 2.41 -21.59 -1.15
CA ALA A 243 1.35 -21.60 -0.12
C ALA A 243 1.58 -20.59 1.02
N ALA A 244 2.65 -19.79 0.93
CA ALA A 244 3.00 -18.78 1.91
C ALA A 244 2.70 -17.40 1.32
N ALA A 245 2.24 -16.48 2.18
CA ALA A 245 1.96 -15.11 1.81
C ALA A 245 2.95 -14.14 2.48
N PRO A 246 3.16 -12.94 1.91
CA PRO A 246 4.02 -11.95 2.51
C PRO A 246 3.42 -11.49 3.85
N GLY A 247 4.28 -11.38 4.86
CA GLY A 247 3.87 -10.96 6.20
C GLY A 247 4.77 -9.87 6.75
N ILE A 248 4.18 -9.05 7.61
CA ILE A 248 4.86 -8.02 8.39
C ILE A 248 4.64 -8.25 9.87
N THR A 249 5.63 -7.90 10.68
CA THR A 249 5.50 -7.78 12.13
C THR A 249 6.14 -6.46 12.58
N ALA A 250 5.83 -6.03 13.80
CA ALA A 250 6.44 -4.87 14.40
C ALA A 250 6.85 -5.17 15.84
N THR A 251 8.02 -4.67 16.25
CA THR A 251 8.43 -4.67 17.65
C THR A 251 8.31 -3.26 18.19
N SER A 252 7.65 -3.09 19.33
CA SER A 252 7.51 -1.81 20.02
C SER A 252 8.05 -1.87 21.44
N ALA A 253 8.09 -0.73 22.12
CA ALA A 253 8.42 -0.68 23.55
C ALA A 253 7.47 -1.51 24.43
N ALA A 254 6.24 -1.77 23.97
CA ALA A 254 5.26 -2.59 24.65
C ALA A 254 5.40 -4.11 24.36
N GLY A 255 6.32 -4.49 23.46
CA GLY A 255 6.57 -5.87 23.05
C GLY A 255 6.36 -6.10 21.56
N GLU A 256 6.40 -7.37 21.18
CA GLU A 256 6.18 -7.81 19.79
C GLU A 256 4.69 -7.76 19.45
N VAL A 257 4.36 -7.13 18.32
CA VAL A 257 3.03 -7.13 17.73
C VAL A 257 2.90 -8.39 16.88
N PRO A 258 1.79 -9.14 16.96
CA PRO A 258 1.62 -10.34 16.14
C PRO A 258 1.78 -10.06 14.65
N ALA A 259 2.39 -11.02 13.94
CA ALA A 259 2.53 -10.95 12.49
C ALA A 259 1.17 -10.79 11.80
N ARG A 260 1.16 -10.09 10.67
CA ARG A 260 -0.01 -9.90 9.82
C ARG A 260 0.35 -10.12 8.35
N TRP A 261 -0.64 -10.55 7.59
CA TRP A 261 -0.54 -10.54 6.13
C TRP A 261 -0.42 -9.11 5.62
N VAL A 262 0.37 -8.94 4.57
CA VAL A 262 0.47 -7.68 3.83
C VAL A 262 -0.62 -7.68 2.75
N ASP A 263 -1.34 -6.57 2.61
CA ASP A 263 -2.26 -6.43 1.49
C ASP A 263 -1.45 -6.32 0.20
N SER A 264 -1.94 -6.93 -0.89
CA SER A 264 -1.20 -6.94 -2.15
C SER A 264 -2.06 -6.50 -3.32
N PHE A 265 -1.45 -5.81 -4.28
CA PHE A 265 -2.06 -5.47 -5.56
C PHE A 265 -1.01 -5.54 -6.68
N ASP A 266 -1.43 -5.56 -7.94
CA ASP A 266 -0.53 -5.60 -9.10
C ASP A 266 -0.72 -4.33 -9.94
N SER A 267 0.21 -3.38 -9.82
CA SER A 267 0.15 -2.11 -10.55
C SER A 267 0.31 -2.24 -12.07
N SER A 268 0.78 -3.40 -12.56
CA SER A 268 0.87 -3.66 -14.01
C SER A 268 -0.48 -3.98 -14.65
N ARG A 269 -1.50 -4.24 -13.83
CA ARG A 269 -2.87 -4.53 -14.27
C ARG A 269 -3.72 -3.26 -14.20
N PRO A 270 -4.60 -3.02 -15.19
CA PRO A 270 -5.52 -1.89 -15.12
C PRO A 270 -6.44 -2.04 -13.92
N PHE A 271 -6.56 -0.97 -13.12
CA PHE A 271 -7.58 -0.88 -12.10
C PHE A 271 -8.96 -0.84 -12.76
N GLY A 272 -9.85 -1.72 -12.32
CA GLY A 272 -11.19 -1.75 -12.87
C GLY A 272 -12.19 -2.41 -11.93
N PRO A 273 -13.48 -2.01 -11.99
CA PRO A 273 -14.55 -2.59 -11.18
C PRO A 273 -14.76 -4.09 -11.44
N SER A 274 -14.18 -4.63 -12.51
CA SER A 274 -14.23 -6.04 -12.90
C SER A 274 -13.05 -6.90 -12.40
N ALA A 275 -12.10 -6.32 -11.66
CA ALA A 275 -10.90 -7.05 -11.23
C ALA A 275 -11.12 -7.91 -9.98
N TRP A 276 -12.31 -7.86 -9.37
CA TRP A 276 -12.60 -8.56 -8.14
C TRP A 276 -13.84 -9.43 -8.33
N THR A 277 -13.62 -10.68 -8.73
CA THR A 277 -14.71 -11.66 -8.78
C THR A 277 -14.82 -12.33 -7.43
N ARG A 278 -15.95 -12.13 -6.75
CA ARG A 278 -16.33 -13.02 -5.66
C ARG A 278 -16.73 -14.35 -6.29
N VAL A 279 -16.00 -15.40 -5.96
CA VAL A 279 -16.50 -16.76 -6.22
C VAL A 279 -17.72 -16.94 -5.33
N GLU A 280 -18.91 -16.83 -5.91
CA GLU A 280 -20.13 -17.02 -5.14
C GLU A 280 -20.22 -18.47 -4.69
N SER A 281 -20.52 -18.70 -3.41
CA SER A 281 -20.76 -20.05 -2.88
C SER A 281 -21.89 -20.77 -3.60
N SER A 282 -22.76 -20.04 -4.31
CA SER A 282 -23.81 -20.59 -5.18
C SER A 282 -23.26 -21.41 -6.36
N GLN A 283 -22.03 -21.13 -6.79
CA GLN A 283 -21.33 -21.86 -7.85
C GLN A 283 -20.60 -23.09 -7.33
N LEU A 284 -20.43 -23.20 -6.01
CA LEU A 284 -19.80 -24.32 -5.35
C LEU A 284 -20.87 -25.32 -4.87
N PRO A 285 -20.55 -26.61 -4.80
CA PRO A 285 -21.48 -27.59 -4.26
C PRO A 285 -21.88 -27.26 -2.82
N SER A 286 -23.17 -27.42 -2.50
CA SER A 286 -23.72 -27.20 -1.16
C SER A 286 -23.47 -28.36 -0.18
N ASP A 287 -22.69 -29.36 -0.59
CA ASP A 287 -22.32 -30.49 0.25
C ASP A 287 -21.42 -30.01 1.42
N PRO A 288 -21.82 -30.23 2.70
CA PRO A 288 -21.02 -29.82 3.85
C PRO A 288 -19.61 -30.46 3.91
N SER A 289 -19.40 -31.55 3.19
CA SER A 289 -18.09 -32.21 3.08
C SER A 289 -17.18 -31.59 2.01
N TYR A 290 -17.74 -30.80 1.07
CA TYR A 290 -16.99 -30.18 -0.03
C TYR A 290 -15.88 -29.27 0.49
N GLY A 291 -16.22 -28.29 1.33
CA GLY A 291 -15.25 -27.31 1.84
C GLY A 291 -14.04 -27.96 2.51
N PRO A 292 -14.22 -28.79 3.55
CA PRO A 292 -13.09 -29.45 4.25
C PRO A 292 -12.22 -30.35 3.35
N LEU A 293 -12.83 -30.96 2.33
CA LEU A 293 -12.15 -31.85 1.38
C LEU A 293 -11.28 -31.04 0.40
N ILE A 294 -11.84 -29.98 -0.17
CA ILE A 294 -11.21 -29.14 -1.19
C ILE A 294 -10.22 -28.16 -0.57
N GLN A 295 -10.48 -27.64 0.63
CA GLN A 295 -9.66 -26.62 1.28
C GLN A 295 -8.19 -27.04 1.36
N ARG A 296 -7.90 -28.28 1.76
CA ARG A 296 -6.52 -28.77 1.87
C ARG A 296 -5.80 -28.78 0.53
N CYS A 297 -6.50 -29.17 -0.54
CA CYS A 297 -5.93 -29.17 -1.88
C CYS A 297 -5.71 -27.74 -2.40
N MET A 298 -6.69 -26.86 -2.23
CA MET A 298 -6.60 -25.46 -2.66
C MET A 298 -5.50 -24.70 -1.92
N VAL A 299 -5.39 -24.88 -0.60
CA VAL A 299 -4.29 -24.31 0.20
C VAL A 299 -2.93 -24.84 -0.29
N ALA A 300 -2.83 -26.14 -0.60
CA ALA A 300 -1.60 -26.71 -1.16
C ALA A 300 -1.28 -26.16 -2.56
N ALA A 301 -2.27 -25.74 -3.32
CA ALA A 301 -2.14 -25.05 -4.60
C ALA A 301 -1.87 -23.54 -4.46
N GLY A 302 -1.74 -23.01 -3.23
CA GLY A 302 -1.41 -21.62 -2.96
C GLY A 302 -2.60 -20.69 -2.78
N TRP A 303 -3.82 -21.21 -2.71
CA TRP A 303 -5.03 -20.40 -2.56
C TRP A 303 -5.41 -20.18 -1.10
N GLY A 304 -5.66 -18.92 -0.73
CA GLY A 304 -6.31 -18.57 0.54
C GLY A 304 -7.79 -18.92 0.49
N VAL A 305 -8.19 -20.03 1.10
CA VAL A 305 -9.59 -20.46 1.18
C VAL A 305 -10.00 -20.74 2.62
N SER A 306 -11.18 -20.25 3.00
CA SER A 306 -11.83 -20.54 4.27
C SER A 306 -12.92 -21.59 4.09
N VAL A 307 -13.30 -22.26 5.18
CA VAL A 307 -14.49 -23.10 5.22
C VAL A 307 -15.39 -22.54 6.29
N SER A 308 -16.60 -22.14 5.90
CA SER A 308 -17.63 -21.65 6.80
C SER A 308 -18.15 -22.77 7.71
N VAL A 309 -18.88 -22.39 8.77
CA VAL A 309 -19.48 -23.35 9.71
C VAL A 309 -20.49 -24.32 9.06
N ASP A 310 -21.06 -23.95 7.92
CA ASP A 310 -21.97 -24.80 7.14
C ASP A 310 -21.23 -25.73 6.15
N GLY A 311 -19.90 -25.71 6.14
CA GLY A 311 -19.06 -26.51 5.25
C GLY A 311 -18.83 -25.88 3.87
N SER A 312 -19.37 -24.68 3.61
CA SER A 312 -19.13 -23.98 2.34
C SER A 312 -17.69 -23.47 2.25
N LEU A 313 -17.07 -23.65 1.09
CA LEU A 313 -15.74 -23.08 0.80
C LEU A 313 -15.90 -21.59 0.45
N GLY A 314 -15.17 -20.74 1.17
CA GLY A 314 -14.99 -19.34 0.85
C GLY A 314 -13.59 -19.12 0.27
N PHE A 315 -13.45 -18.13 -0.60
CA PHE A 315 -12.15 -17.65 -1.05
C PHE A 315 -11.79 -16.40 -0.26
N ASP A 316 -10.68 -16.47 0.48
CA ASP A 316 -10.13 -15.39 1.29
C ASP A 316 -9.12 -14.62 0.43
N GLY A 317 -9.65 -13.91 -0.55
CA GLY A 317 -8.83 -13.11 -1.45
C GLY A 317 -9.69 -12.50 -2.53
N LEU A 318 -9.04 -11.73 -3.37
CA LEU A 318 -9.68 -11.17 -4.53
C LEU A 318 -8.94 -11.63 -5.78
N LEU A 319 -9.70 -12.17 -6.73
CA LEU A 319 -9.16 -12.71 -7.97
C LEU A 319 -9.36 -11.71 -9.11
N THR A 320 -8.25 -11.29 -9.70
CA THR A 320 -8.21 -10.65 -11.03
C THR A 320 -8.46 -11.68 -12.13
N GLY A 321 -8.90 -11.28 -13.33
CA GLY A 321 -9.33 -12.17 -14.43
C GLY A 321 -8.53 -13.46 -14.63
N GLU A 322 -7.21 -13.40 -14.88
CA GLU A 322 -6.38 -14.61 -15.02
C GLU A 322 -6.29 -15.45 -13.73
N GLY A 323 -6.35 -14.80 -12.57
CA GLY A 323 -6.43 -15.46 -11.27
C GLY A 323 -7.76 -16.19 -11.07
N VAL A 324 -8.85 -15.70 -11.66
CA VAL A 324 -10.15 -16.41 -11.66
C VAL A 324 -10.04 -17.71 -12.46
N ASP A 325 -9.47 -17.66 -13.66
CA ASP A 325 -9.29 -18.86 -14.49
C ASP A 325 -8.33 -19.87 -13.84
N ALA A 326 -7.22 -19.40 -13.28
CA ALA A 326 -6.28 -20.24 -12.54
C ALA A 326 -6.94 -20.88 -11.30
N PHE A 327 -7.72 -20.11 -10.55
CA PHE A 327 -8.47 -20.61 -9.40
C PHE A 327 -9.44 -21.71 -9.80
N TRP A 328 -10.24 -21.51 -10.85
CA TRP A 328 -11.18 -22.52 -11.32
C TRP A 328 -10.47 -23.76 -11.87
N ALA A 329 -9.35 -23.59 -12.56
CA ALA A 329 -8.55 -24.72 -13.06
C ALA A 329 -7.94 -25.55 -11.93
N ASP A 330 -7.47 -24.92 -10.86
CA ASP A 330 -6.96 -25.63 -9.68
C ASP A 330 -8.09 -26.24 -8.85
N LEU A 331 -9.24 -25.57 -8.75
CA LEU A 331 -10.43 -26.11 -8.10
C LEU A 331 -10.90 -27.40 -8.79
N ASP A 332 -11.02 -27.41 -10.11
CA ASP A 332 -11.40 -28.61 -10.88
C ASP A 332 -10.38 -29.75 -10.72
N ARG A 333 -9.08 -29.41 -10.68
CA ARG A 333 -8.01 -30.39 -10.37
C ARG A 333 -8.17 -30.95 -8.96
N CYS A 334 -8.51 -30.11 -7.99
CA CYS A 334 -8.75 -30.52 -6.61
C CYS A 334 -9.98 -31.41 -6.47
N GLU A 335 -11.09 -31.08 -7.12
CA GLU A 335 -12.30 -31.90 -7.16
C GLU A 335 -12.01 -33.30 -7.72
N THR A 336 -11.27 -33.37 -8.82
CA THR A 336 -10.87 -34.64 -9.45
C THR A 336 -9.92 -35.44 -8.54
N SER A 337 -8.90 -34.80 -7.96
CA SER A 337 -7.88 -35.50 -7.15
C SER A 337 -8.41 -36.04 -5.82
N THR A 338 -9.43 -35.39 -5.27
CA THR A 338 -10.08 -35.79 -4.01
C THR A 338 -11.21 -36.79 -4.22
N GLY A 339 -11.56 -37.10 -5.48
CA GLY A 339 -12.66 -38.00 -5.84
C GLY A 339 -14.04 -37.39 -5.58
N TYR A 340 -14.11 -36.05 -5.46
CA TYR A 340 -15.39 -35.34 -5.38
C TYR A 340 -16.11 -35.37 -6.74
N ARG A 341 -15.34 -35.32 -7.83
CA ARG A 341 -15.77 -35.47 -9.22
C ARG A 341 -15.09 -36.67 -9.88
#